data_AF-A0A820MF26-F1
#
_entry.id   AF-A0A820MF26-F1
#
_cell.length_a   1.000
_cell.length_b   1.000
_cell.length_c   1.000
_cell.angle_alpha   90.00
_cell.angle_beta   90.00
_cell.angle_gamma   90.00
#
_symmetry.space_group_name_H-M   'P 1'
#
loop_
_entity.id
_entity.type
_entity.pdbx_description
1 polymer ?
#
loop_
_entity_poly.entity_id
_entity_poly.type
_entity_poly.pdbx_seq_one_letter_code
_entity_poly.pdbx_strand_id
1 'polypeptide(L)'
;KWLHFNLYGDWLKSISFYTAFSRLILILKALHVNNDRAKMILKLDKTTIIEIHHTCPTLTNDEWIKVDVSWNDLILADYDKKNNVNVASLTQSEFRDIILGMEISVASDQRRQIAEIEKQSKHTSQLSGTTTETVSKHGDRIITATTINEIRCVVLTPQWSTRESVQLPNILPQPEYLKDMKPLHWIHTQLDELPQLSSQDITTHAKIMNDHASWDREKTIVITCSFTSGPASLKAYKLTPAG
;
A
#
# COMPACT_ATOMS: atom_id res chain seq x y z
N LYS A 1 -23.77 9.50 -35.20
CA LYS A 1 -23.73 10.91 -34.75
C LYS A 1 -22.82 10.96 -33.53
N TRP A 2 -21.69 11.67 -33.59
CA TRP A 2 -20.75 11.77 -32.47
C TRP A 2 -21.15 12.95 -31.59
N LEU A 3 -21.18 12.73 -30.28
CA LEU A 3 -21.47 13.76 -29.29
C LEU A 3 -20.19 14.04 -28.49
N HIS A 4 -19.83 15.31 -28.36
CA HIS A 4 -18.67 15.74 -27.59
C HIS A 4 -19.14 16.32 -26.26
N PHE A 5 -18.59 15.84 -25.15
CA PHE A 5 -18.94 16.28 -23.80
C PHE A 5 -17.68 16.46 -22.96
N ASN A 6 -17.68 17.49 -22.11
CA ASN A 6 -16.66 17.71 -21.09
C ASN A 6 -17.26 17.43 -19.71
N LEU A 7 -16.88 16.30 -19.11
CA LEU A 7 -17.39 15.86 -17.80
C LEU A 7 -16.88 16.70 -16.62
N TYR A 8 -15.79 17.46 -16.81
CA TYR A 8 -15.20 18.28 -15.76
C TYR A 8 -15.79 19.70 -15.70
N GLY A 9 -16.58 20.10 -16.70
CA GLY A 9 -17.06 21.49 -16.81
C GLY A 9 -15.89 22.47 -16.72
N ASP A 10 -15.90 23.31 -15.68
CA ASP A 10 -14.92 24.37 -15.42
C ASP A 10 -13.93 24.04 -14.29
N TRP A 11 -13.99 22.85 -13.69
CA TRP A 11 -13.17 22.49 -12.51
C TRP A 11 -11.67 22.70 -12.73
N LEU A 12 -11.17 22.43 -13.94
CA LEU A 12 -9.73 22.56 -14.25
C LEU A 12 -9.22 24.01 -14.20
N LYS A 13 -10.11 25.01 -14.06
CA LYS A 13 -9.70 26.41 -13.81
C LYS A 13 -9.26 26.64 -12.37
N SER A 14 -9.81 25.89 -11.41
CA SER A 14 -9.60 26.11 -9.97
C SER A 14 -8.94 24.94 -9.24
N ILE A 15 -8.96 23.73 -9.82
CA ILE A 15 -8.38 22.53 -9.22
C ILE A 15 -7.52 21.74 -10.22
N SER A 16 -6.63 20.90 -9.68
CA SER A 16 -5.77 20.03 -10.49
C SER A 16 -6.57 18.95 -11.23
N PHE A 17 -6.00 18.41 -12.32
CA PHE A 17 -6.57 17.27 -13.02
C PHE A 17 -6.80 16.07 -12.10
N TYR A 18 -5.86 15.78 -11.20
CA TYR A 18 -5.99 14.68 -10.25
C TYR A 18 -7.21 14.86 -9.34
N THR A 19 -7.42 16.08 -8.83
CA THR A 19 -8.58 16.40 -7.99
C THR A 19 -9.89 16.31 -8.78
N ALA A 20 -9.92 16.84 -10.00
CA ALA A 20 -11.10 16.79 -10.88
C ALA A 20 -11.48 15.35 -11.24
N PHE A 21 -10.49 14.52 -11.57
CA PHE A 21 -10.69 13.10 -11.83
C PHE A 21 -11.19 12.37 -10.58
N SER A 22 -10.59 12.63 -9.42
CA SER A 22 -11.00 12.01 -8.15
C SER A 22 -12.44 12.34 -7.79
N ARG A 23 -12.87 13.60 -7.97
CA ARG A 23 -14.26 14.03 -7.81
C ARG A 23 -15.20 13.32 -8.77
N LEU A 24 -14.82 13.18 -10.05
CA LEU A 24 -15.63 12.47 -11.03
C LEU A 24 -15.87 11.00 -10.63
N ILE A 25 -14.82 10.30 -10.18
CA ILE A 25 -14.95 8.93 -9.69
C ILE A 25 -15.88 8.86 -8.48
N LEU A 26 -15.76 9.81 -7.55
CA LEU A 26 -16.61 9.88 -6.37
C LEU A 26 -18.09 10.08 -6.75
N ILE A 27 -18.39 10.95 -7.72
CA ILE A 27 -19.74 11.15 -8.28
C ILE A 27 -20.29 9.85 -8.82
N LEU A 28 -19.53 9.20 -9.71
CA LEU A 28 -19.96 7.96 -10.37
C LEU A 28 -20.21 6.85 -9.35
N LYS A 29 -19.32 6.72 -8.36
CA LYS A 29 -19.45 5.71 -7.30
C LYS A 29 -20.65 6.00 -6.39
N ALA A 30 -20.85 7.24 -5.96
CA ALA A 30 -21.99 7.62 -5.12
C ALA A 30 -23.32 7.39 -5.85
N LEU A 31 -23.40 7.75 -7.13
CA LEU A 31 -24.59 7.50 -7.96
C LEU A 31 -24.87 6.01 -8.17
N HIS A 32 -23.83 5.18 -8.21
CA HIS A 32 -23.95 3.72 -8.29
C HIS A 32 -24.39 3.09 -6.97
N VAL A 33 -23.86 3.58 -5.84
CA VAL A 33 -24.18 3.10 -4.49
C VAL A 33 -25.62 3.47 -4.09
N ASN A 34 -25.98 4.75 -4.20
CA ASN A 34 -27.31 5.22 -3.87
C ASN A 34 -27.65 6.47 -4.70
N ASN A 35 -28.36 6.23 -5.81
CA ASN A 35 -28.67 7.26 -6.80
C ASN A 35 -29.45 8.44 -6.21
N ASP A 36 -30.48 8.16 -5.41
CA ASP A 36 -31.38 9.18 -4.87
C ASP A 36 -30.69 10.06 -3.83
N ARG A 37 -29.96 9.46 -2.88
CA ARG A 37 -29.18 10.22 -1.88
C ARG A 37 -28.04 11.00 -2.51
N ALA A 38 -27.34 10.42 -3.49
CA ALA A 38 -26.26 11.12 -4.19
C ALA A 38 -26.77 12.37 -4.91
N LYS A 39 -27.97 12.32 -5.52
CA LYS A 39 -28.64 13.48 -6.13
C LYS A 39 -29.10 14.51 -5.09
N MET A 40 -29.60 14.07 -3.94
CA MET A 40 -29.96 14.98 -2.84
C MET A 40 -28.73 15.74 -2.29
N ILE A 41 -27.57 15.06 -2.18
CA ILE A 41 -26.32 15.68 -1.71
C ILE A 41 -25.85 16.81 -2.63
N LEU A 42 -26.05 16.68 -3.95
CA LEU A 42 -25.77 17.77 -4.90
C LEU A 42 -26.66 19.00 -4.70
N LYS A 43 -27.63 18.94 -3.78
CA LYS A 43 -28.63 19.97 -3.55
C LYS A 43 -29.21 20.45 -4.88
N LEU A 44 -29.65 19.50 -5.72
CA LEU A 44 -30.40 19.80 -6.95
C LEU A 44 -31.81 20.32 -6.60
N ASP A 45 -31.88 21.34 -5.73
CA ASP A 45 -33.07 22.13 -5.51
C ASP A 45 -33.23 23.12 -6.67
N LYS A 46 -34.41 23.75 -6.75
CA LYS A 46 -34.80 24.66 -7.84
C LYS A 46 -33.88 25.88 -8.04
N THR A 47 -32.97 26.15 -7.10
CA THR A 47 -32.03 27.27 -7.13
C THR A 47 -30.67 26.93 -7.75
N THR A 48 -30.38 25.65 -7.96
CA THR A 48 -29.06 25.20 -8.40
C THR A 48 -28.96 25.33 -9.92
N ILE A 49 -28.10 26.23 -10.37
CA ILE A 49 -27.90 26.54 -11.79
C ILE A 49 -26.90 25.55 -12.36
N ILE A 50 -27.31 24.86 -13.42
CA ILE A 50 -26.42 24.07 -14.29
C ILE A 50 -26.32 24.84 -15.60
N GLU A 51 -25.10 25.24 -15.97
CA GLU A 51 -24.89 25.93 -17.25
C GLU A 51 -25.18 25.00 -18.44
N ILE A 52 -25.58 25.58 -19.57
CA ILE A 52 -26.06 24.86 -20.77
C ILE A 52 -25.07 23.80 -21.27
N HIS A 53 -23.77 23.96 -21.00
CA HIS A 53 -22.70 23.06 -21.45
C HIS A 53 -22.03 22.28 -20.31
N HIS A 54 -22.52 22.39 -19.08
CA HIS A 54 -21.95 21.70 -17.92
C HIS A 54 -22.83 20.51 -17.51
N THR A 55 -22.18 19.42 -17.12
CA THR A 55 -22.85 18.20 -16.62
C THR A 55 -23.08 18.24 -15.11
N CYS A 56 -22.41 19.15 -14.40
CA CYS A 56 -22.44 19.30 -12.96
C CYS A 56 -22.89 20.72 -12.58
N PRO A 57 -23.46 20.90 -11.37
CA PRO A 57 -23.86 22.22 -10.91
C PRO A 57 -22.67 23.14 -10.69
N THR A 58 -22.88 24.44 -10.89
CA THR A 58 -21.86 25.45 -10.60
C THR A 58 -21.84 25.72 -9.10
N LEU A 59 -20.83 25.19 -8.41
CA LEU A 59 -20.62 25.34 -6.97
C LEU A 59 -19.23 25.93 -6.70
N THR A 60 -19.09 26.61 -5.57
CA THR A 60 -17.79 27.09 -5.09
C THR A 60 -16.92 25.94 -4.59
N ASN A 61 -15.60 26.15 -4.48
CA ASN A 61 -14.67 25.13 -3.99
C ASN A 61 -15.04 24.65 -2.57
N ASP A 62 -15.45 25.55 -1.67
CA ASP A 62 -15.84 25.21 -0.30
C ASP A 62 -17.12 24.37 -0.23
N GLU A 63 -18.06 24.63 -1.13
CA GLU A 63 -19.27 23.80 -1.28
C GLU A 63 -18.93 22.43 -1.83
N TRP A 64 -18.07 22.37 -2.85
CA TRP A 64 -17.58 21.11 -3.40
C TRP A 64 -16.89 20.25 -2.35
N ILE A 65 -16.10 20.82 -1.45
CA ILE A 65 -15.47 20.07 -0.35
C ILE A 65 -16.54 19.42 0.54
N LYS A 66 -17.61 20.14 0.87
CA LYS A 66 -18.72 19.59 1.68
C LYS A 66 -19.47 18.46 0.97
N VAL A 67 -19.67 18.62 -0.33
CA VAL A 67 -20.30 17.61 -1.20
C VAL A 67 -19.41 16.37 -1.30
N ASP A 68 -18.11 16.54 -1.55
CA ASP A 68 -17.14 15.46 -1.64
C ASP A 68 -17.09 14.65 -0.32
N VAL A 69 -17.07 15.33 0.84
CA VAL A 69 -17.15 14.66 2.16
C VAL A 69 -18.47 13.90 2.33
N SER A 70 -19.60 14.49 1.93
CA SER A 70 -20.92 13.86 2.10
C SER A 70 -21.09 12.61 1.23
N TRP A 71 -20.57 12.60 0.00
CA TRP A 71 -20.57 11.40 -0.84
C TRP A 71 -19.63 10.32 -0.33
N ASN A 72 -18.48 10.74 0.20
CA ASN A 72 -17.55 9.84 0.84
C ASN A 72 -18.23 9.08 2.00
N ASP A 73 -18.87 9.80 2.92
CA ASP A 73 -19.59 9.20 4.04
C ASP A 73 -20.72 8.27 3.56
N LEU A 74 -21.43 8.63 2.49
CA LEU A 74 -22.47 7.80 1.88
C LEU A 74 -21.93 6.46 1.37
N ILE A 75 -20.78 6.47 0.68
CA ILE A 75 -20.15 5.27 0.12
C ILE A 75 -19.65 4.37 1.26
N LEU A 76 -19.00 4.96 2.27
CA LEU A 76 -18.49 4.22 3.42
C LEU A 76 -19.59 3.59 4.27
N ALA A 77 -20.69 4.31 4.50
CA ALA A 77 -21.82 3.78 5.25
C ALA A 77 -22.49 2.59 4.53
N ASP A 78 -22.57 2.60 3.21
CA ASP A 78 -23.05 1.46 2.43
C ASP A 78 -22.08 0.27 2.51
N TYR A 79 -20.77 0.54 2.44
CA TYR A 79 -19.74 -0.49 2.55
C TYR A 79 -19.72 -1.16 3.92
N ASP A 80 -19.80 -0.38 5.01
CA ASP A 80 -19.90 -0.88 6.39
C ASP A 80 -21.12 -1.79 6.54
N LYS A 81 -22.29 -1.33 6.08
CA LYS A 81 -23.53 -2.10 6.17
C LYS A 81 -23.47 -3.42 5.40
N LYS A 82 -22.83 -3.45 4.23
CA LYS A 82 -22.74 -4.66 3.39
C LYS A 82 -21.72 -5.66 3.90
N ASN A 83 -20.60 -5.20 4.44
CA ASN A 83 -19.45 -6.04 4.79
C ASN A 83 -19.25 -6.21 6.30
N ASN A 84 -20.03 -5.50 7.13
CA ASN A 84 -19.91 -5.47 8.59
C ASN A 84 -18.49 -5.06 9.04
N VAL A 85 -17.95 -4.00 8.42
CA VAL A 85 -16.57 -3.54 8.61
C VAL A 85 -16.55 -2.16 9.25
N ASN A 86 -15.85 -2.04 10.38
CA ASN A 86 -15.63 -0.74 11.02
C ASN A 86 -14.76 0.19 10.15
N VAL A 87 -15.41 1.18 9.54
CA VAL A 87 -14.80 2.21 8.68
C VAL A 87 -13.62 2.94 9.36
N ALA A 88 -13.66 3.13 10.68
CA ALA A 88 -12.60 3.82 11.43
C ALA A 88 -11.27 3.05 11.46
N SER A 89 -11.28 1.78 11.07
CA SER A 89 -10.09 0.92 11.00
C SER A 89 -9.47 0.83 9.60
N LEU A 90 -10.08 1.46 8.59
CA LEU A 90 -9.60 1.40 7.22
C LEU A 90 -8.35 2.26 7.01
N THR A 91 -7.38 1.73 6.28
CA THR A 91 -6.22 2.46 5.78
C THR A 91 -6.59 3.37 4.61
N GLN A 92 -5.73 4.34 4.29
CA GLN A 92 -5.95 5.25 3.14
C GLN A 92 -5.97 4.52 1.79
N SER A 93 -5.23 3.41 1.65
CA SER A 93 -5.26 2.56 0.46
C SER A 93 -6.58 1.82 0.34
N GLU A 94 -7.06 1.18 1.42
CA GLU A 94 -8.35 0.49 1.41
C GLU A 94 -9.50 1.45 1.13
N PHE A 95 -9.44 2.64 1.72
CA PHE A 95 -10.38 3.71 1.47
C PHE A 95 -10.47 4.07 -0.03
N ARG A 96 -9.31 4.26 -0.69
CA ARG A 96 -9.24 4.51 -2.13
C ARG A 96 -9.79 3.33 -2.93
N ASP A 97 -9.44 2.11 -2.53
CA ASP A 97 -9.82 0.88 -3.24
C ASP A 97 -11.35 0.64 -3.18
N ILE A 98 -12.00 0.98 -2.06
CA ILE A 98 -13.49 0.99 -1.92
C ILE A 98 -14.13 1.94 -2.93
N ILE A 99 -13.62 3.18 -3.02
CA ILE A 99 -14.14 4.19 -3.95
C ILE A 99 -13.97 3.72 -5.39
N LEU A 100 -12.81 3.15 -5.72
CA LEU A 100 -12.53 2.59 -7.04
C LEU A 100 -13.34 1.32 -7.33
N GLY A 101 -13.97 0.72 -6.33
CA GLY A 101 -14.81 -0.47 -6.47
C GLY A 101 -14.03 -1.77 -6.58
N MET A 102 -12.82 -1.82 -6.02
CA MET A 102 -12.06 -3.05 -5.89
C MET A 102 -12.59 -3.87 -4.72
N GLU A 103 -12.59 -5.19 -4.85
CA GLU A 103 -12.90 -6.10 -3.74
C GLU A 103 -11.74 -6.09 -2.74
N ILE A 104 -11.99 -5.63 -1.51
CA ILE A 104 -11.02 -5.76 -0.43
C ILE A 104 -11.13 -7.17 0.12
N SER A 105 -10.06 -7.96 0.03
CA SER A 105 -9.98 -9.24 0.71
C SER A 105 -10.07 -8.99 2.23
N VAL A 106 -11.12 -9.53 2.85
CA VAL A 106 -11.35 -9.44 4.30
C VAL A 106 -10.32 -10.31 5.03
N ALA A 107 -9.08 -9.83 5.13
CA ALA A 107 -8.05 -10.34 6.02
C ALA A 107 -8.08 -9.56 7.35
N SER A 108 -9.27 -9.49 7.97
CA SER A 108 -9.59 -8.57 9.07
C SER A 108 -8.87 -8.89 10.38
N ASP A 109 -8.47 -10.14 10.63
CA ASP A 109 -7.91 -10.52 11.93
C ASP A 109 -6.38 -10.35 12.02
N GLN A 110 -5.65 -10.66 10.95
CA GLN A 110 -4.21 -10.39 10.88
C GLN A 110 -3.89 -8.90 10.86
N ARG A 111 -4.71 -8.08 10.18
CA ARG A 111 -4.48 -6.62 10.11
C ARG A 111 -4.90 -5.87 11.38
N ARG A 112 -5.89 -6.36 12.13
CA ARG A 112 -6.22 -5.82 13.47
C ARG A 112 -5.02 -5.87 14.40
N GLN A 113 -4.29 -6.98 14.39
CA GLN A 113 -3.06 -7.12 15.18
C GLN A 113 -1.98 -6.11 14.74
N ILE A 114 -1.84 -5.86 13.44
CA ILE A 114 -0.86 -4.89 12.91
C ILE A 114 -1.24 -3.44 13.26
N ALA A 115 -2.52 -3.07 13.15
CA ALA A 115 -2.99 -1.72 13.49
C ALA A 115 -2.87 -1.42 14.99
N GLU A 116 -3.06 -2.43 15.84
CA GLU A 116 -2.88 -2.31 17.29
C GLU A 116 -1.39 -2.14 17.66
N ILE A 117 -0.48 -2.80 16.93
CA ILE A 117 0.97 -2.62 17.00
C ILE A 117 1.39 -1.21 16.49
N GLU A 118 0.81 -0.74 15.38
CA GLU A 118 1.11 0.60 14.84
C GLU A 118 0.63 1.73 15.76
N LYS A 119 -0.51 1.56 16.44
CA LYS A 119 -1.04 2.53 17.42
C LYS A 119 -0.13 2.64 18.64
N GLN A 120 0.53 1.54 19.04
CA GLN A 120 1.60 1.57 20.03
C GLN A 120 2.87 2.23 19.50
N SER A 121 3.21 2.05 18.20
CA SER A 121 4.40 2.65 17.58
C SER A 121 4.35 4.18 17.46
N LYS A 122 3.14 4.79 17.33
CA LYS A 122 3.00 6.26 17.22
C LYS A 122 3.38 7.03 18.49
N HIS A 123 3.53 6.34 19.63
CA HIS A 123 4.06 6.96 20.85
C HIS A 123 5.61 6.97 20.92
N THR A 124 6.29 6.34 19.95
CA THR A 124 7.75 6.15 19.92
C THR A 124 8.35 6.76 18.65
N SER A 125 7.98 8.00 18.33
CA SER A 125 8.65 8.80 17.31
C SER A 125 9.53 9.87 17.96
N GLN A 126 10.46 9.44 18.81
CA GLN A 126 11.68 10.18 19.14
C GLN A 126 12.86 9.19 19.20
N LEU A 127 13.74 9.36 18.22
CA LEU A 127 15.17 9.04 18.16
C LEU A 127 15.79 8.03 19.16
N SER A 128 16.55 7.13 18.55
CA SER A 128 17.56 6.21 19.09
C SER A 128 17.06 4.85 19.55
N GLY A 129 17.68 3.80 19.02
CA GLY A 129 17.23 2.40 19.09
C GLY A 129 16.84 1.95 20.49
N THR A 130 15.63 1.42 20.61
CA THR A 130 15.10 0.86 21.85
C THR A 130 15.56 -0.59 21.98
N THR A 131 16.22 -0.92 23.09
CA THR A 131 16.47 -2.29 23.53
C THR A 131 15.28 -2.77 24.36
N THR A 132 14.52 -3.71 23.82
CA THR A 132 13.42 -4.38 24.54
C THR A 132 13.94 -5.68 25.12
N GLU A 133 14.06 -5.79 26.44
CA GLU A 133 14.37 -7.04 27.13
C GLU A 133 13.08 -7.81 27.44
N THR A 134 12.93 -9.02 26.93
CA THR A 134 11.83 -9.94 27.29
C THR A 134 12.38 -11.25 27.80
N VAL A 135 11.74 -11.82 28.82
CA VAL A 135 12.16 -13.10 29.40
C VAL A 135 11.25 -14.20 28.85
N SER A 136 11.82 -15.21 28.21
CA SER A 136 11.11 -16.40 27.75
C SER A 136 10.56 -17.20 28.94
N LYS A 137 9.52 -18.00 28.72
CA LYS A 137 8.91 -18.89 29.72
C LYS A 137 9.88 -19.90 30.38
N HIS A 138 11.10 -20.02 29.88
CA HIS A 138 12.18 -20.85 30.43
C HIS A 138 13.31 -20.04 31.09
N GLY A 139 13.15 -18.72 31.27
CA GLY A 139 14.12 -17.86 31.96
C GLY A 139 15.17 -17.20 31.06
N ASP A 140 15.19 -17.48 29.76
CA ASP A 140 16.13 -16.87 28.82
C ASP A 140 15.80 -15.38 28.57
N ARG A 141 16.81 -14.52 28.72
CA ARG A 141 16.71 -13.08 28.42
C ARG A 141 16.89 -12.85 26.92
N ILE A 142 15.87 -12.33 26.24
CA ILE A 142 15.89 -11.91 24.85
C ILE A 142 16.02 -10.39 24.83
N ILE A 143 17.17 -9.88 24.38
CA ILE A 143 17.40 -8.45 24.20
C ILE A 143 17.16 -8.12 22.73
N THR A 144 16.04 -7.49 22.40
CA THR A 144 15.70 -7.06 21.03
C THR A 144 16.03 -5.58 20.87
N ALA A 145 17.16 -5.25 20.23
CA ALA A 145 17.50 -3.87 19.88
C ALA A 145 16.89 -3.48 18.52
N THR A 146 15.99 -2.51 18.48
CA THR A 146 15.46 -1.98 17.21
C THR A 146 16.53 -1.15 16.52
N THR A 147 17.22 -1.74 15.54
CA THR A 147 18.15 -1.04 14.65
C THR A 147 17.47 -0.78 13.31
N ILE A 148 17.42 0.50 12.90
CA ILE A 148 16.89 0.91 11.60
C ILE A 148 18.00 0.75 10.56
N ASN A 149 17.72 0.05 9.47
CA ASN A 149 18.61 -0.05 8.32
C ASN A 149 18.02 0.73 7.15
N GLU A 150 18.79 1.67 6.59
CA GLU A 150 18.41 2.47 5.42
C GLU A 150 18.96 1.85 4.13
N ILE A 151 18.13 1.73 3.09
CA ILE A 151 18.56 1.27 1.76
C ILE A 151 19.08 2.48 0.98
N ARG A 152 20.39 2.54 0.76
CA ARG A 152 21.03 3.66 0.02
C ARG A 152 21.30 3.36 -1.45
N CYS A 153 21.41 2.10 -1.82
CA CYS A 153 21.77 1.68 -3.17
C CYS A 153 21.16 0.31 -3.48
N VAL A 154 20.83 0.09 -4.75
CA VAL A 154 20.48 -1.22 -5.31
C VAL A 154 21.49 -1.56 -6.38
N VAL A 155 22.10 -2.74 -6.27
CA VAL A 155 23.09 -3.21 -7.23
C VAL A 155 22.44 -4.21 -8.17
N LEU A 156 22.42 -3.88 -9.46
CA LEU A 156 21.97 -4.80 -10.51
C LEU A 156 23.15 -5.64 -10.97
N THR A 157 23.06 -6.96 -10.77
CA THR A 157 24.07 -7.92 -11.23
C THR A 157 23.63 -8.59 -12.52
N PRO A 158 24.57 -9.10 -13.35
CA PRO A 158 24.23 -9.92 -14.50
C PRO A 158 23.44 -11.15 -14.04
N GLN A 159 22.18 -11.27 -14.44
CA GLN A 159 21.28 -12.32 -13.98
C GLN A 159 20.41 -12.81 -15.14
N TRP A 160 19.87 -14.01 -14.98
CA TRP A 160 18.79 -14.52 -15.84
C TRP A 160 17.72 -15.13 -14.95
N SER A 161 16.49 -15.18 -15.45
CA SER A 161 15.36 -15.65 -14.66
C SER A 161 14.44 -16.54 -15.48
N THR A 162 13.75 -17.40 -14.77
CA THR A 162 12.57 -18.14 -15.25
C THR A 162 11.31 -17.48 -14.67
N ARG A 163 10.14 -18.11 -14.83
CA ARG A 163 8.90 -17.67 -14.16
C ARG A 163 8.93 -17.86 -12.65
N GLU A 164 9.77 -18.77 -12.15
CA GLU A 164 9.73 -19.25 -10.76
C GLU A 164 11.01 -18.95 -9.98
N SER A 165 12.10 -18.61 -10.66
CA SER A 165 13.39 -18.39 -10.01
C SER A 165 14.25 -17.39 -10.75
N VAL A 166 15.13 -16.71 -10.00
CA VAL A 166 16.21 -15.88 -10.53
C VAL A 166 17.54 -16.54 -10.23
N GLN A 167 18.45 -16.48 -11.19
CA GLN A 167 19.81 -16.99 -11.06
C GLN A 167 20.77 -15.81 -11.02
N LEU A 168 21.44 -15.67 -9.88
CA LEU A 168 22.40 -14.61 -9.61
C LEU A 168 23.83 -15.14 -9.76
N PRO A 169 24.82 -14.28 -10.05
CA PRO A 169 26.23 -14.66 -9.98
C PRO A 169 26.60 -15.07 -8.56
N ASN A 170 27.45 -16.09 -8.43
CA ASN A 170 27.99 -16.49 -7.12
C ASN A 170 28.97 -15.46 -6.54
N ILE A 171 29.43 -14.48 -7.32
CA ILE A 171 30.37 -13.45 -6.87
C ILE A 171 29.59 -12.18 -6.57
N LEU A 172 29.69 -11.69 -5.34
CA LEU A 172 29.09 -10.42 -4.95
C LEU A 172 29.80 -9.24 -5.64
N PRO A 173 29.05 -8.22 -6.05
CA PRO A 173 29.64 -7.00 -6.61
C PRO A 173 30.42 -6.24 -5.53
N GLN A 174 31.67 -5.90 -5.82
CA GLN A 174 32.54 -5.12 -4.93
C GLN A 174 33.08 -3.83 -5.59
N PRO A 175 32.23 -2.93 -6.10
CA PRO A 175 32.67 -1.62 -6.55
C PRO A 175 33.10 -0.74 -5.36
N GLU A 176 34.00 0.20 -5.62
CA GLU A 176 34.58 1.08 -4.61
C GLU A 176 33.54 1.87 -3.80
N TYR A 177 32.44 2.27 -4.42
CA TYR A 177 31.36 3.01 -3.76
C TYR A 177 30.65 2.22 -2.65
N LEU A 178 30.79 0.90 -2.59
CA LEU A 178 30.15 0.04 -1.58
C LEU A 178 31.04 -0.23 -0.35
N LYS A 179 32.25 0.32 -0.27
CA LYS A 179 33.21 0.05 0.83
C LYS A 179 32.63 0.33 2.22
N ASP A 180 31.82 1.39 2.34
CA ASP A 180 31.22 1.80 3.63
C ASP A 180 29.77 1.32 3.80
N MET A 181 29.31 0.42 2.93
CA MET A 181 27.94 -0.13 2.96
C MET A 181 27.97 -1.62 3.29
N LYS A 182 26.97 -2.04 4.08
CA LYS A 182 26.73 -3.47 4.36
C LYS A 182 25.62 -4.01 3.46
N PRO A 183 25.72 -5.26 2.98
CA PRO A 183 24.60 -5.90 2.31
C PRO A 183 23.44 -6.10 3.30
N LEU A 184 22.23 -5.77 2.87
CA LEU A 184 21.01 -5.89 3.68
C LEU A 184 20.11 -7.02 3.20
N HIS A 185 19.93 -7.14 1.89
CA HIS A 185 18.99 -8.07 1.29
C HIS A 185 19.18 -8.15 -0.21
N TRP A 186 18.53 -9.15 -0.82
CA TRP A 186 18.26 -9.17 -2.25
C TRP A 186 16.76 -9.00 -2.50
N ILE A 187 16.43 -8.41 -3.65
CA ILE A 187 15.06 -8.17 -4.08
C ILE A 187 14.86 -8.79 -5.45
N HIS A 188 13.73 -9.47 -5.65
CA HIS A 188 13.35 -9.97 -6.95
C HIS A 188 11.84 -9.85 -7.19
N THR A 189 11.48 -9.92 -8.46
CA THR A 189 10.10 -9.93 -8.89
C THR A 189 9.56 -11.36 -8.96
N GLN A 190 8.28 -11.54 -8.68
CA GLN A 190 7.54 -12.79 -8.88
C GLN A 190 6.20 -12.49 -9.57
N LEU A 191 5.63 -13.49 -10.24
CA LEU A 191 4.35 -13.36 -10.94
C LEU A 191 3.18 -13.30 -9.95
N ASP A 192 3.11 -14.29 -9.08
CA ASP A 192 2.01 -14.47 -8.15
C ASP A 192 2.40 -14.03 -6.74
N GLU A 193 1.46 -13.44 -6.02
CA GLU A 193 1.65 -13.14 -4.61
C GLU A 193 1.53 -14.43 -3.79
N LEU A 194 2.66 -14.95 -3.33
CA LEU A 194 2.69 -16.13 -2.47
C LEU A 194 2.42 -15.77 -1.00
N PRO A 195 1.76 -16.65 -0.22
CA PRO A 195 1.58 -16.48 1.22
C PRO A 195 2.90 -16.63 1.98
N GLN A 196 3.85 -17.39 1.44
CA GLN A 196 5.16 -17.69 2.03
C GLN A 196 6.24 -17.67 0.95
N LEU A 197 7.51 -17.61 1.38
CA LEU A 197 8.66 -17.66 0.48
C LEU A 197 8.67 -19.01 -0.28
N SER A 198 8.99 -18.97 -1.58
CA SER A 198 9.08 -20.20 -2.40
C SER A 198 10.27 -21.06 -1.97
N SER A 199 10.24 -22.37 -2.25
CA SER A 199 11.36 -23.26 -1.91
C SER A 199 12.65 -22.88 -2.66
N GLN A 200 12.51 -22.35 -3.86
CA GLN A 200 13.60 -21.84 -4.69
C GLN A 200 14.25 -20.60 -4.05
N ASP A 201 13.44 -19.68 -3.53
CA ASP A 201 13.93 -18.47 -2.86
C ASP A 201 14.56 -18.81 -1.51
N ILE A 202 13.98 -19.75 -0.76
CA ILE A 202 14.57 -20.28 0.49
C ILE A 202 15.96 -20.82 0.19
N THR A 203 16.08 -21.70 -0.82
CA THR A 203 17.35 -22.32 -1.20
C THR A 203 18.37 -21.28 -1.66
N THR A 204 17.95 -20.34 -2.50
CA THR A 204 18.82 -19.28 -3.04
C THR A 204 19.32 -18.37 -1.93
N HIS A 205 18.43 -17.95 -1.04
CA HIS A 205 18.77 -17.08 0.07
C HIS A 205 19.68 -17.77 1.10
N ALA A 206 19.38 -19.02 1.45
CA ALA A 206 20.23 -19.84 2.31
C ALA A 206 21.63 -20.02 1.71
N LYS A 207 21.71 -20.28 0.39
CA LYS A 207 22.97 -20.38 -0.33
C LYS A 207 23.77 -19.07 -0.27
N ILE A 208 23.15 -17.92 -0.57
CA ILE A 208 23.80 -16.59 -0.48
C ILE A 208 24.36 -16.35 0.92
N MET A 209 23.57 -16.65 1.97
CA MET A 209 23.99 -16.48 3.37
C MET A 209 25.09 -17.45 3.81
N ASN A 210 25.14 -18.63 3.19
CA ASN A 210 26.18 -19.63 3.45
C ASN A 210 27.49 -19.27 2.74
N ASP A 211 27.40 -18.82 1.50
CA ASP A 211 28.56 -18.56 0.63
C ASP A 211 29.20 -17.19 0.93
N HIS A 212 28.49 -16.27 1.60
CA HIS A 212 28.95 -14.92 1.86
C HIS A 212 28.87 -14.51 3.33
N ALA A 213 30.01 -14.63 4.03
CA ALA A 213 30.13 -14.24 5.43
C ALA A 213 29.88 -12.74 5.71
N SER A 214 29.93 -11.88 4.69
CA SER A 214 29.59 -10.45 4.83
C SER A 214 28.09 -10.20 5.04
N TRP A 215 27.24 -11.21 4.77
CA TRP A 215 25.81 -11.14 4.97
C TRP A 215 25.47 -11.63 6.39
N ASP A 216 24.91 -10.73 7.20
CA ASP A 216 24.51 -11.04 8.58
C ASP A 216 23.26 -11.95 8.57
N ARG A 217 23.41 -13.20 9.00
CA ARG A 217 22.34 -14.20 8.95
C ARG A 217 21.12 -13.85 9.79
N GLU A 218 21.28 -12.99 10.80
CA GLU A 218 20.18 -12.58 11.65
C GLU A 218 19.46 -11.33 11.15
N LYS A 219 20.10 -10.55 10.26
CA LYS A 219 19.56 -9.26 9.80
C LYS A 219 19.22 -9.22 8.32
N THR A 220 19.73 -10.18 7.56
CA THR A 220 19.46 -10.25 6.13
C THR A 220 18.03 -10.71 5.88
N ILE A 221 17.38 -10.07 4.90
CA ILE A 221 16.05 -10.44 4.42
C ILE A 221 16.04 -10.75 2.92
N VAL A 222 14.96 -11.35 2.43
CA VAL A 222 14.57 -11.40 1.02
C VAL A 222 13.37 -10.52 0.82
N ILE A 223 13.34 -9.74 -0.25
CA ILE A 223 12.17 -8.96 -0.63
C ILE A 223 11.60 -9.52 -1.94
N THR A 224 10.32 -9.89 -1.92
CA THR A 224 9.58 -10.31 -3.12
C THR A 224 8.66 -9.19 -3.57
N CYS A 225 8.67 -8.89 -4.86
CA CYS A 225 7.79 -7.91 -5.51
C CYS A 225 6.87 -8.61 -6.50
N SER A 226 5.57 -8.66 -6.21
CA SER A 226 4.57 -9.38 -7.00
C SER A 226 3.77 -8.40 -7.86
N PHE A 227 3.76 -8.61 -9.17
CA PHE A 227 3.00 -7.78 -10.11
C PHE A 227 1.74 -8.52 -10.56
N THR A 228 0.64 -8.27 -9.85
CA THR A 228 -0.69 -8.77 -10.27
C THR A 228 -1.31 -7.82 -11.31
N SER A 229 -2.49 -8.13 -11.82
CA SER A 229 -3.26 -7.21 -12.68
C SER A 229 -3.71 -5.92 -11.97
N GLY A 230 -3.30 -5.71 -10.71
CA GLY A 230 -3.54 -4.53 -9.89
C GLY A 230 -2.25 -3.94 -9.31
N PRO A 231 -2.29 -3.34 -8.11
CA PRO A 231 -1.10 -2.77 -7.46
C PRO A 231 0.00 -3.81 -7.25
N ALA A 232 1.26 -3.36 -7.33
CA ALA A 232 2.39 -4.20 -6.96
C ALA A 232 2.40 -4.46 -5.45
N SER A 233 2.67 -5.70 -5.05
CA SER A 233 2.72 -6.14 -3.65
C SER A 233 4.16 -6.43 -3.25
N LEU A 234 4.62 -5.87 -2.13
CA LEU A 234 5.99 -6.05 -1.61
C LEU A 234 5.95 -6.78 -0.28
N LYS A 235 6.69 -7.88 -0.16
CA LYS A 235 6.83 -8.63 1.10
C LYS A 235 8.30 -8.85 1.44
N ALA A 236 8.61 -8.75 2.73
CA ALA A 236 9.94 -8.99 3.26
C ALA A 236 9.93 -10.24 4.14
N TYR A 237 10.91 -11.11 3.96
CA TYR A 237 11.03 -12.38 4.67
C TYR A 237 12.41 -12.53 5.27
N LYS A 238 12.47 -13.12 6.46
CA LYS A 238 13.69 -13.57 7.11
C LYS A 238 13.62 -15.08 7.28
N LEU A 239 14.69 -15.80 6.98
CA LEU A 239 14.76 -17.23 7.27
C LEU A 239 14.93 -17.48 8.77
N THR A 240 14.25 -18.52 9.25
CA THR A 240 14.52 -19.05 10.59
C THR A 240 15.78 -19.92 10.52
N PRO A 241 16.45 -20.19 11.64
CA PRO A 241 17.62 -21.08 11.65
C PRO A 241 17.37 -22.50 11.12
N ALA A 242 16.11 -22.93 11.04
CA ALA A 242 15.73 -24.25 10.53
C ALA A 242 15.56 -24.29 9.00
N GLY A 243 15.34 -23.13 8.35
CA GLY A 243 15.18 -23.01 6.90
C GLY A 243 16.48 -22.58 6.23
#